data_AF-A0A1E4NH62-F1
#
_entry.id   AF-A0A1E4NH62-F1
#
_cell.length_a   1.000
_cell.length_b   1.000
_cell.length_c   1.000
_cell.angle_alpha   90.00
_cell.angle_beta   90.00
_cell.angle_gamma   90.00
#
_symmetry.space_group_name_H-M   'P 1'
#
loop_
_entity.id
_entity.type
_entity.pdbx_description
1 polymer ?
#
loop_
_entity_poly.entity_id
_entity_poly.type
_entity_poly.pdbx_seq_one_letter_code
_entity_poly.pdbx_strand_id
1 'polypeptide(L)'
;MQSKSLILAVALACAGTAAQAAAPDYMPLGSGTYLGSVGADTHGTPANWSFWRFNVDFLDTATLTVTPGPTDFDVVFGVWYGLESDTANYFDLFSGAAASSVFVGLGDGTDPWTVGPGVPATFSFTNTYGNDDFVLAIADYTDELGSGMMTYTLTAAVPEAETWGLMLAGLGLVGLAARRRRA
;
A
#
# COMPACT_ATOMS: atom_id res chain seq x y z
N MET A 1 17.90 -69.20 29.13
CA MET A 1 16.77 -68.27 28.92
C MET A 1 17.33 -66.85 28.91
N GLN A 2 17.50 -66.24 27.73
CA GLN A 2 17.87 -64.83 27.61
C GLN A 2 16.70 -64.09 26.95
N SER A 3 16.01 -63.26 27.72
CA SER A 3 14.95 -62.37 27.25
C SER A 3 15.60 -61.14 26.60
N LYS A 4 15.56 -61.04 25.27
CA LYS A 4 15.89 -59.82 24.54
C LYS A 4 14.66 -58.94 24.47
N SER A 5 14.60 -57.92 25.32
CA SER A 5 13.57 -56.88 25.25
C SER A 5 13.91 -55.92 24.12
N LEU A 6 13.11 -55.93 23.05
CA LEU A 6 13.20 -55.02 21.93
C LEU A 6 12.50 -53.70 22.34
N ILE A 7 13.27 -52.61 22.50
CA ILE A 7 12.71 -51.29 22.76
C ILE A 7 12.31 -50.67 21.41
N LEU A 8 11.01 -50.44 21.24
CA LEU A 8 10.45 -49.78 20.07
C LEU A 8 10.57 -48.26 20.26
N ALA A 9 11.46 -47.62 19.50
CA ALA A 9 11.57 -46.16 19.49
C ALA A 9 10.49 -45.59 18.56
N VAL A 10 9.52 -44.87 19.14
CA VAL A 10 8.55 -44.07 18.39
C VAL A 10 9.25 -42.78 17.98
N ALA A 11 9.55 -42.64 16.69
CA ALA A 11 9.98 -41.38 16.11
C ALA A 11 8.75 -40.46 16.00
N LEU A 12 8.61 -39.55 16.96
CA LEU A 12 7.64 -38.46 16.89
C LEU A 12 8.18 -37.46 15.85
N ALA A 13 7.66 -37.51 14.63
CA ALA A 13 7.94 -36.50 13.62
C ALA A 13 7.35 -35.17 14.09
N CYS A 14 8.20 -34.27 14.58
CA CYS A 14 7.84 -32.87 14.77
C CYS A 14 7.58 -32.28 13.37
N ALA A 15 6.31 -32.27 12.95
CA ALA A 15 5.87 -31.39 11.88
C ALA A 15 6.05 -29.96 12.39
N GLY A 16 7.21 -29.37 12.08
CA GLY A 16 7.42 -27.94 12.28
C GLY A 16 6.39 -27.21 11.44
N THR A 17 5.37 -26.64 12.08
CA THR A 17 4.57 -25.60 11.46
C THR A 17 5.54 -24.47 11.15
N ALA A 18 5.87 -24.27 9.88
CA ALA A 18 6.51 -23.02 9.49
C ALA A 18 5.66 -21.89 10.05
N ALA A 19 6.26 -21.00 10.82
CA ALA A 19 5.55 -19.82 11.32
C ALA A 19 5.06 -19.07 10.08
N GLN A 20 3.74 -19.08 9.86
CA GLN A 20 3.12 -18.24 8.83
C GLN A 20 3.47 -16.80 9.18
N ALA A 21 3.86 -16.01 8.17
CA ALA A 21 4.19 -14.62 8.45
C ALA A 21 2.92 -13.94 8.98
N ALA A 22 3.11 -13.07 9.98
CA ALA A 22 1.97 -12.40 10.60
C ALA A 22 1.25 -11.52 9.57
N ALA A 23 -0.03 -11.27 9.82
CA ALA A 23 -0.81 -10.30 9.05
C ALA A 23 -0.08 -8.93 9.04
N PRO A 24 -0.07 -8.22 7.90
CA PRO A 24 0.50 -6.88 7.85
C PRO A 24 -0.20 -5.95 8.87
N ASP A 25 0.58 -5.14 9.57
CA ASP A 25 0.02 -4.09 10.44
C ASP A 25 -0.27 -2.84 9.61
N TYR A 26 -1.55 -2.66 9.24
CA TYR A 26 -1.98 -1.57 8.37
C TYR A 26 -2.28 -0.30 9.15
N MET A 27 -1.38 0.69 9.05
CA MET A 27 -1.60 2.02 9.60
C MET A 27 -2.66 2.77 8.78
N PRO A 28 -3.67 3.41 9.40
CA PRO A 28 -4.66 4.19 8.66
C PRO A 28 -4.03 5.45 8.08
N LEU A 29 -4.41 5.77 6.85
CA LEU A 29 -3.93 6.93 6.10
C LEU A 29 -5.13 7.64 5.47
N GLY A 30 -5.25 8.94 5.75
CA GLY A 30 -6.30 9.80 5.18
C GLY A 30 -5.71 10.79 4.17
N SER A 31 -6.50 11.79 3.80
CA SER A 31 -6.02 12.92 2.99
C SER A 31 -5.14 13.85 3.81
N GLY A 32 -3.89 14.11 3.39
CA GLY A 32 -3.01 15.10 4.01
C GLY A 32 -1.54 14.65 4.19
N THR A 33 -0.77 15.43 4.93
CA THR A 33 0.64 15.10 5.24
C THR A 33 0.75 14.26 6.51
N TYR A 34 1.48 13.15 6.44
CA TYR A 34 1.63 12.20 7.56
C TYR A 34 3.11 11.91 7.83
N LEU A 35 3.52 12.05 9.08
CA LEU A 35 4.86 11.62 9.50
C LEU A 35 4.84 10.14 9.84
N GLY A 36 5.81 9.39 9.33
CA GLY A 36 5.95 7.96 9.57
C GLY A 36 7.42 7.54 9.55
N SER A 37 7.69 6.27 9.80
CA SER A 37 9.01 5.66 9.66
C SER A 37 8.85 4.30 9.00
N VAL A 38 9.80 3.95 8.15
CA VAL A 38 9.89 2.61 7.56
C VAL A 38 10.86 1.74 8.39
N GLY A 39 10.49 0.48 8.61
CA GLY A 39 11.35 -0.54 9.21
C GLY A 39 12.42 -1.01 8.22
N ALA A 40 13.63 -1.35 8.69
CA ALA A 40 14.81 -1.65 7.87
C ALA A 40 14.49 -2.44 6.59
N ASP A 41 14.48 -1.73 5.45
CA ASP A 41 13.57 -2.07 4.36
C ASP A 41 14.32 -2.55 3.13
N THR A 42 14.03 -3.78 2.71
CA THR A 42 14.54 -4.29 1.44
C THR A 42 13.35 -4.52 0.53
N HIS A 43 13.42 -3.99 -0.70
CA HIS A 43 12.35 -4.14 -1.68
C HIS A 43 11.97 -5.62 -1.96
N GLY A 44 12.86 -6.57 -1.65
CA GLY A 44 12.64 -8.00 -1.81
C GLY A 44 12.07 -8.75 -0.60
N THR A 45 11.91 -8.12 0.58
CA THR A 45 11.42 -8.79 1.80
C THR A 45 10.20 -8.09 2.39
N PRO A 46 8.97 -8.54 2.07
CA PRO A 46 7.73 -7.92 2.54
C PRO A 46 7.57 -7.78 4.05
N ALA A 47 8.22 -8.66 4.83
CA ALA A 47 8.20 -8.60 6.29
C ALA A 47 8.87 -7.34 6.85
N ASN A 48 9.64 -6.63 6.03
CA ASN A 48 10.33 -5.40 6.42
C ASN A 48 9.57 -4.14 5.99
N TRP A 49 8.65 -4.27 5.02
CA TRP A 49 7.91 -3.13 4.49
C TRP A 49 7.01 -2.53 5.54
N SER A 50 6.76 -1.24 5.39
CA SER A 50 5.72 -0.56 6.15
C SER A 50 4.45 -0.49 5.34
N PHE A 51 3.33 -0.77 6.00
CA PHE A 51 2.03 -0.88 5.34
C PHE A 51 1.06 0.18 5.86
N TRP A 52 0.42 0.86 4.92
CA TRP A 52 -0.66 1.78 5.18
C TRP A 52 -1.90 1.35 4.43
N ARG A 53 -3.05 1.78 4.92
CA ARG A 53 -4.32 1.64 4.21
C ARG A 53 -5.06 2.95 4.10
N PHE A 54 -5.72 3.15 2.97
CA PHE A 54 -6.50 4.33 2.66
C PHE A 54 -7.69 3.98 1.77
N ASN A 55 -8.68 4.85 1.72
CA ASN A 55 -9.81 4.71 0.81
C ASN A 55 -9.74 5.76 -0.30
N VAL A 56 -10.17 5.36 -1.49
CA VAL A 56 -10.41 6.22 -2.64
C VAL A 56 -11.80 5.88 -3.12
N ASP A 57 -12.70 6.84 -3.28
CA ASP A 57 -14.04 6.53 -3.75
C ASP A 57 -14.00 6.06 -5.21
N PHE A 58 -15.00 5.27 -5.62
CA PHE A 58 -15.09 4.76 -6.98
C PHE A 58 -15.15 5.90 -8.01
N LEU A 59 -14.27 5.84 -9.02
CA LEU A 59 -14.01 6.85 -10.06
C LEU A 59 -13.28 8.11 -9.62
N ASP A 60 -12.86 8.19 -8.36
CA ASP A 60 -11.98 9.27 -7.92
C ASP A 60 -10.52 8.97 -8.26
N THR A 61 -9.70 10.03 -8.25
CA THR A 61 -8.28 9.95 -8.58
C THR A 61 -7.44 10.21 -7.35
N ALA A 62 -6.55 9.28 -7.01
CA ALA A 62 -5.59 9.48 -5.94
C ALA A 62 -4.21 9.85 -6.50
N THR A 63 -3.47 10.65 -5.75
CA THR A 63 -2.05 10.92 -6.00
C THR A 63 -1.28 10.65 -4.70
N LEU A 64 -0.32 9.76 -4.75
CA LEU A 64 0.51 9.42 -3.61
C LEU A 64 1.89 10.02 -3.86
N THR A 65 2.40 10.80 -2.91
CA THR A 65 3.76 11.32 -2.94
C THR A 65 4.47 10.92 -1.66
N VAL A 66 5.61 10.27 -1.82
CA VAL A 66 6.42 9.76 -0.71
C VAL A 66 7.76 10.46 -0.77
N THR A 67 8.00 11.36 0.18
CA THR A 67 9.23 12.17 0.23
C THR A 67 10.20 11.52 1.21
N PRO A 68 11.43 11.18 0.81
CA PRO A 68 12.42 10.72 1.77
C PRO A 68 12.85 11.88 2.67
N GLY A 69 13.01 11.59 3.96
CA GLY A 69 13.63 12.54 4.89
C GLY A 69 15.14 12.59 4.71
N PRO A 70 15.84 11.43 4.73
CA PRO A 70 17.26 11.32 4.43
C PRO A 70 17.57 11.43 2.93
N THR A 71 18.78 11.89 2.59
CA THR A 71 19.22 12.03 1.18
C THR A 71 19.80 10.76 0.59
N ASP A 72 20.04 9.75 1.41
CA ASP A 72 20.60 8.43 1.10
C ASP A 72 19.53 7.34 0.92
N PHE A 73 18.27 7.66 1.21
CA PHE A 73 17.14 6.74 1.02
C PHE A 73 16.55 6.84 -0.39
N ASP A 74 16.45 5.72 -1.10
CA ASP A 74 15.81 5.63 -2.41
C ASP A 74 14.39 5.05 -2.26
N VAL A 75 13.40 5.95 -2.30
CA VAL A 75 12.01 5.58 -2.03
C VAL A 75 11.43 4.79 -3.20
N VAL A 76 10.98 3.58 -2.89
CA VAL A 76 10.09 2.81 -3.76
C VAL A 76 8.83 2.42 -3.01
N PHE A 77 7.68 2.40 -3.70
CA PHE A 77 6.45 1.94 -3.10
C PHE A 77 5.52 1.23 -4.10
N GLY A 78 4.74 0.29 -3.59
CA GLY A 78 3.68 -0.40 -4.32
C GLY A 78 2.30 -0.05 -3.77
N VAL A 79 1.29 -0.13 -4.63
CA VAL A 79 -0.12 0.09 -4.30
C VAL A 79 -0.95 -1.11 -4.71
N TRP A 80 -1.79 -1.60 -3.80
CA TRP A 80 -2.73 -2.69 -4.04
C TRP A 80 -4.15 -2.30 -3.65
N TYR A 81 -5.15 -2.88 -4.31
CA TYR A 81 -6.56 -2.82 -3.92
C TYR A 81 -6.92 -4.09 -3.16
N GLY A 82 -7.47 -3.96 -1.95
CA GLY A 82 -7.74 -5.05 -1.02
C GLY A 82 -6.64 -5.22 0.03
N LEU A 83 -6.98 -5.90 1.14
CA LEU A 83 -6.07 -6.20 2.24
C LEU A 83 -5.61 -7.66 2.18
N GLU A 84 -4.40 -7.92 2.64
CA GLU A 84 -3.86 -9.26 2.86
C GLU A 84 -3.91 -9.65 4.33
N SER A 85 -4.09 -10.94 4.59
CA SER A 85 -4.01 -11.50 5.94
C SER A 85 -2.63 -12.05 6.28
N ASP A 86 -1.71 -12.06 5.32
CA ASP A 86 -0.36 -12.65 5.45
C ASP A 86 0.61 -11.83 4.59
N THR A 87 1.66 -11.29 5.23
CA THR A 87 2.72 -10.52 4.54
C THR A 87 3.45 -11.37 3.48
N ALA A 88 3.51 -12.69 3.62
CA ALA A 88 4.14 -13.59 2.66
C ALA A 88 3.39 -13.67 1.31
N ASN A 89 2.16 -13.17 1.23
CA ASN A 89 1.43 -13.11 -0.03
C ASN A 89 1.95 -11.98 -0.94
N TYR A 90 2.60 -10.96 -0.40
CA TYR A 90 3.28 -9.96 -1.23
C TYR A 90 4.58 -10.55 -1.76
N PHE A 91 4.78 -10.56 -3.08
CA PHE A 91 5.96 -11.17 -3.70
C PHE A 91 7.11 -10.17 -3.89
N ASP A 92 6.80 -8.96 -4.36
CA ASP A 92 7.69 -7.81 -4.47
C ASP A 92 6.85 -6.51 -4.55
N LEU A 93 7.51 -5.34 -4.52
CA LEU A 93 6.84 -4.03 -4.64
C LEU A 93 6.40 -3.68 -6.07
N PHE A 94 6.76 -4.48 -7.06
CA PHE A 94 6.71 -4.14 -8.47
C PHE A 94 5.71 -4.98 -9.28
N SER A 95 5.10 -6.01 -8.68
CA SER A 95 4.27 -6.98 -9.38
C SER A 95 3.02 -7.38 -8.59
N GLY A 96 2.02 -7.90 -9.33
CA GLY A 96 0.80 -8.48 -8.77
C GLY A 96 0.93 -9.98 -8.57
N ALA A 97 0.07 -10.67 -7.84
CA ALA A 97 -1.00 -10.28 -6.93
C ALA A 97 -0.81 -11.16 -5.68
N ALA A 98 -0.96 -10.57 -4.50
CA ALA A 98 -1.09 -11.34 -3.28
C ALA A 98 -2.47 -12.04 -3.25
N ALA A 99 -2.69 -13.02 -2.37
CA ALA A 99 -3.81 -13.94 -2.49
C ALA A 99 -5.21 -13.28 -2.47
N SER A 100 -5.31 -12.05 -1.94
CA SER A 100 -6.55 -11.30 -1.73
C SER A 100 -6.53 -9.85 -2.21
N SER A 101 -5.44 -9.38 -2.83
CA SER A 101 -5.27 -7.99 -3.27
C SER A 101 -4.74 -7.89 -4.69
N VAL A 102 -5.14 -6.82 -5.38
CA VAL A 102 -4.81 -6.58 -6.80
C VAL A 102 -3.78 -5.47 -6.88
N PHE A 103 -2.65 -5.72 -7.55
CA PHE A 103 -1.65 -4.68 -7.78
C PHE A 103 -2.21 -3.58 -8.71
N VAL A 104 -2.13 -2.34 -8.25
CA VAL A 104 -2.63 -1.15 -8.93
C VAL A 104 -1.51 -0.46 -9.68
N GLY A 105 -0.35 -0.36 -9.05
CA GLY A 105 0.84 0.28 -9.62
C GLY A 105 1.87 0.58 -8.56
N LEU A 106 2.94 1.25 -8.97
CA LEU A 106 4.07 1.59 -8.14
C LEU A 106 4.44 3.06 -8.30
N GLY A 107 5.06 3.60 -7.26
CA GLY A 107 5.80 4.84 -7.34
C GLY A 107 7.28 4.57 -7.11
N ASP A 108 8.06 5.12 -8.00
CA ASP A 108 9.50 5.29 -7.86
C ASP A 108 9.75 6.79 -8.07
N GLY A 109 10.97 7.27 -7.87
CA GLY A 109 11.38 8.61 -8.24
C GLY A 109 11.04 8.98 -9.70
N THR A 110 11.42 10.18 -10.13
CA THR A 110 11.15 10.71 -11.48
C THR A 110 11.58 9.84 -12.68
N ASP A 111 12.44 8.84 -12.49
CA ASP A 111 12.82 7.81 -13.46
C ASP A 111 13.10 6.49 -12.71
N PRO A 112 12.31 5.42 -12.94
CA PRO A 112 12.40 4.15 -12.22
C PRO A 112 13.69 3.35 -12.46
N TRP A 113 14.61 3.83 -13.30
CA TRP A 113 15.87 3.15 -13.60
C TRP A 113 17.11 4.00 -13.36
N THR A 114 16.95 5.28 -13.03
CA THR A 114 18.08 6.21 -12.83
C THR A 114 17.92 7.15 -11.65
N VAL A 115 16.75 7.20 -11.01
CA VAL A 115 16.61 8.00 -9.80
C VAL A 115 17.30 7.28 -8.67
N GLY A 116 18.07 8.09 -7.95
CA GLY A 116 18.80 7.64 -6.80
C GLY A 116 18.26 8.32 -5.55
N PRO A 117 18.96 8.08 -4.44
CA PRO A 117 18.59 8.55 -3.13
C PRO A 117 18.14 10.02 -2.99
N GLY A 118 17.19 10.24 -2.09
CA GLY A 118 16.75 11.57 -1.66
C GLY A 118 15.70 12.23 -2.58
N VAL A 119 15.16 11.50 -3.56
CA VAL A 119 14.14 12.02 -4.48
C VAL A 119 12.75 11.52 -4.09
N PRO A 120 11.70 12.37 -4.12
CA PRO A 120 10.34 11.92 -3.89
C PRO A 120 9.84 10.95 -4.97
N ALA A 121 9.19 9.88 -4.55
CA ALA A 121 8.44 8.99 -5.43
C ALA A 121 6.98 9.46 -5.56
N THR A 122 6.39 9.38 -6.75
CA THR A 122 4.99 9.80 -6.98
C THR A 122 4.25 8.85 -7.91
N PHE A 123 3.00 8.53 -7.55
CA PHE A 123 2.11 7.69 -8.34
C PHE A 123 0.68 8.26 -8.32
N SER A 124 -0.01 8.22 -9.47
CA SER A 124 -1.41 8.65 -9.57
C SER A 124 -2.24 7.64 -10.33
N PHE A 125 -3.45 7.38 -9.84
CA PHE A 125 -4.37 6.42 -10.44
C PHE A 125 -5.82 6.83 -10.20
N THR A 126 -6.70 6.41 -11.11
CA THR A 126 -8.16 6.49 -10.93
C THR A 126 -8.67 5.17 -10.39
N ASN A 127 -9.44 5.20 -9.29
CA ASN A 127 -10.04 4.00 -8.73
C ASN A 127 -11.15 3.47 -9.66
N THR A 128 -10.94 2.26 -10.17
CA THR A 128 -11.93 1.52 -10.97
C THR A 128 -12.25 0.14 -10.37
N TYR A 129 -11.81 -0.14 -9.15
CA TYR A 129 -11.88 -1.46 -8.51
C TYR A 129 -13.11 -1.63 -7.60
N GLY A 130 -13.51 -0.59 -6.86
CA GLY A 130 -14.64 -0.64 -5.93
C GLY A 130 -14.48 0.34 -4.78
N ASN A 131 -15.06 0.03 -3.61
CA ASN A 131 -15.07 0.92 -2.44
C ASN A 131 -14.29 0.32 -1.24
N ASP A 132 -13.45 -0.69 -1.46
CA ASP A 132 -12.63 -1.28 -0.40
C ASP A 132 -11.35 -0.47 -0.13
N ASP A 133 -10.56 -0.94 0.84
CA ASP A 133 -9.27 -0.34 1.21
C ASP A 133 -8.22 -0.57 0.11
N PHE A 134 -7.42 0.46 -0.15
CA PHE A 134 -6.14 0.34 -0.82
C PHE A 134 -5.03 0.18 0.20
N VAL A 135 -4.00 -0.56 -0.17
CA VAL A 135 -2.76 -0.71 0.58
C VAL A 135 -1.66 0.06 -0.12
N LEU A 136 -0.88 0.81 0.65
CA LEU A 136 0.40 1.36 0.27
C LEU A 136 1.48 0.61 1.04
N ALA A 137 2.46 0.04 0.34
CA ALA A 137 3.67 -0.49 0.97
C ALA A 137 4.89 0.28 0.46
N ILE A 138 5.78 0.70 1.36
CA ILE A 138 6.96 1.52 1.04
C ILE A 138 8.20 0.74 1.47
N ALA A 139 9.29 0.86 0.70
CA ALA A 139 10.63 0.38 1.07
C ALA A 139 11.77 1.25 0.50
N ASP A 140 13.01 0.90 0.86
CA ASP A 140 14.26 1.40 0.30
C ASP A 140 14.73 0.49 -0.84
N TYR A 141 15.15 1.09 -1.95
CA TYR A 141 15.71 0.36 -3.08
C TYR A 141 17.24 0.18 -2.99
N THR A 142 17.97 1.08 -2.29
CA THR A 142 19.41 1.28 -2.53
C THR A 142 20.38 0.38 -1.78
N ASP A 143 20.23 0.22 -0.46
CA ASP A 143 21.36 -0.26 0.37
C ASP A 143 21.06 -1.46 1.28
N GLU A 144 19.80 -1.89 1.36
CA GLU A 144 19.34 -2.96 2.25
C GLU A 144 19.76 -2.77 3.74
N LEU A 145 20.17 -1.55 4.12
CA LEU A 145 20.94 -1.26 5.34
C LEU A 145 20.57 0.11 5.93
N GLY A 146 19.31 0.41 6.21
CA GLY A 146 19.02 1.68 6.89
C GLY A 146 17.62 1.86 7.43
N SER A 147 17.50 1.99 8.76
CA SER A 147 16.33 2.59 9.40
C SER A 147 16.46 4.11 9.38
N GLY A 148 15.52 4.83 8.77
CA GLY A 148 15.49 6.29 8.73
C GLY A 148 14.16 6.85 9.25
N MET A 149 14.20 8.02 9.90
CA MET A 149 13.00 8.76 10.28
C MET A 149 12.44 9.48 9.05
N MET A 150 11.14 9.38 8.77
CA MET A 150 10.59 9.77 7.47
C MET A 150 9.51 10.84 7.58
N THR A 151 9.22 11.49 6.46
CA THR A 151 8.18 12.50 6.33
C THR A 151 7.46 12.23 5.03
N TYR A 152 6.29 11.60 5.08
CA TYR A 152 5.53 11.25 3.89
C TYR A 152 4.43 12.29 3.66
N THR A 153 4.18 12.68 2.41
CA THR A 153 3.12 13.65 2.09
C THR A 153 2.13 13.03 1.12
N LEU A 154 1.12 12.34 1.66
CA LEU A 154 0.12 11.70 0.83
C LEU A 154 -0.98 12.66 0.39
N THR A 155 -0.96 13.10 -0.87
CA THR A 155 -1.99 14.00 -1.40
C THR A 155 -3.05 13.21 -2.17
N ALA A 156 -3.84 12.38 -1.48
CA ALA A 156 -5.00 11.76 -2.11
C ALA A 156 -5.99 12.86 -2.55
N ALA A 157 -6.15 13.04 -3.86
CA ALA A 157 -7.09 14.00 -4.44
C ALA A 157 -8.52 13.44 -4.37
N VAL A 158 -9.06 13.34 -3.15
CA VAL A 158 -10.49 13.12 -2.96
C VAL A 158 -11.20 14.39 -3.47
N PRO A 159 -12.12 14.33 -4.46
CA PRO A 159 -13.00 15.42 -4.77
C PRO A 159 -13.75 15.78 -3.48
N GLU A 160 -13.40 16.92 -2.92
CA GLU A 160 -14.00 17.37 -1.67
C GLU A 160 -15.53 17.39 -1.84
N ALA A 161 -16.29 17.13 -0.77
CA ALA A 161 -17.76 17.13 -0.79
C ALA A 161 -18.34 18.39 -1.46
N GLU A 162 -17.58 19.49 -1.42
CA GLU A 162 -17.83 20.75 -2.09
C GLU A 162 -17.95 20.62 -3.62
N THR A 163 -17.14 19.76 -4.24
CA THR A 163 -17.14 19.49 -5.69
C THR A 163 -18.46 18.86 -6.13
N TRP A 164 -18.95 17.87 -5.38
CA TRP A 164 -20.26 17.27 -5.59
C TRP A 164 -21.39 18.27 -5.32
N GLY A 165 -21.23 19.08 -4.27
CA GLY A 165 -22.14 20.18 -3.96
C GLY A 165 -22.28 21.18 -5.11
N LEU A 166 -21.17 21.59 -5.73
CA LEU A 166 -21.16 22.51 -6.87
C LEU A 166 -21.76 21.88 -8.13
N MET A 167 -21.51 20.60 -8.38
CA MET A 167 -22.12 19.88 -9.49
C MET A 167 -23.65 19.80 -9.32
N LEU A 168 -24.13 19.43 -8.13
CA LEU A 168 -25.55 19.38 -7.82
C LEU A 168 -26.19 20.77 -7.85
N ALA A 169 -25.50 21.80 -7.36
CA ALA A 169 -25.96 23.18 -7.46
C ALA A 169 -26.07 23.64 -8.92
N GLY A 170 -25.09 23.30 -9.76
CA GLY A 170 -25.11 23.56 -11.19
C GLY A 170 -26.30 22.89 -11.88
N LEU A 171 -26.55 21.61 -11.61
CA LEU A 171 -27.72 20.88 -12.12
C LEU A 171 -29.04 21.49 -11.63
N GLY A 172 -29.11 21.89 -10.36
CA GLY A 172 -30.26 22.58 -9.79
C GLY A 172 -30.59 23.90 -10.49
N LEU A 173 -29.57 24.71 -10.80
CA LEU A 173 -29.73 25.96 -11.54
C LEU A 173 -30.21 25.74 -12.97
N VAL A 174 -29.66 24.73 -13.67
CA VAL A 174 -30.10 24.36 -15.03
C VAL A 174 -31.57 23.90 -15.02
N GLY A 175 -31.94 23.06 -14.05
CA GLY A 175 -33.34 22.62 -13.88
C GLY A 175 -34.30 23.77 -13.62
N LEU A 176 -33.92 24.72 -12.77
CA LEU A 176 -34.72 25.91 -12.48
C LEU A 176 -34.89 26.80 -13.73
N ALA A 177 -33.81 27.02 -14.50
CA ALA A 177 -33.86 27.79 -15.74
C ALA A 177 -34.75 27.12 -16.79
N ALA A 178 -34.68 25.80 -16.94
CA ALA A 178 -35.53 25.04 -17.85
C ALA A 178 -37.02 25.13 -17.47
N ARG A 179 -37.35 25.10 -16.17
CA ARG A 179 -38.73 25.29 -15.68
C ARG A 179 -39.29 26.66 -16.05
N ARG A 180 -38.50 27.73 -15.93
CA ARG A 180 -38.91 29.11 -16.27
C ARG A 180 -39.14 29.34 -17.76
N ARG A 181 -38.60 28.48 -18.63
CA ARG A 181 -38.84 28.56 -20.08
C ARG A 181 -40.12 27.85 -20.54
N ARG A 182 -40.70 27.00 -19.70
CA ARG A 182 -41.94 26.26 -19.99
C ARG A 182 -43.20 26.90 -19.39
N ALA A 183 -43.04 27.79 -18.42
CA ALA A 183 -44.12 28.59 -17.83
C ALA A 183 -44.17 29.96 -18.54
#